data_AF-A0A968QU22-F1
#
_entry.id   AF-A0A968QU22-F1
#
_cell.length_a   1.000
_cell.length_b   1.000
_cell.length_c   1.000
_cell.angle_alpha   90.00
_cell.angle_beta   90.00
_cell.angle_gamma   90.00
#
_symmetry.space_group_name_H-M   'P 1'
#
loop_
_entity.id
_entity.type
_entity.pdbx_description
1 polymer ?
#
loop_
_entity_poly.entity_id
_entity_poly.type
_entity_poly.pdbx_seq_one_letter_code
_entity_poly.pdbx_strand_id
1 'polypeptide(L)'
;MEKFDPDHKYITEYNRYGHVTFKTSSSDKIRFHSPSPDQLFVYIDPTSDILNKLGITHILAVDEEIAVFDNHKKFEKVYIFLNKAIYKVNQK
;
A
#
# COMPACT_ATOMS: atom_id res chain seq x y z
N MET A 1 -7.76 0.18 -37.61
CA MET A 1 -7.43 0.37 -36.18
C MET A 1 -6.94 1.80 -36.06
N GLU A 2 -7.72 2.69 -35.47
CA GLU A 2 -7.28 4.08 -35.25
C GLU A 2 -6.19 4.11 -34.19
N LYS A 3 -5.14 4.90 -34.42
CA LYS A 3 -4.10 5.12 -33.40
C LYS A 3 -4.65 6.08 -32.36
N PHE A 4 -4.66 5.63 -31.11
CA PHE A 4 -4.93 6.47 -29.95
C PHE A 4 -3.76 7.44 -29.77
N ASP A 5 -4.01 8.74 -29.96
CA ASP A 5 -3.03 9.84 -29.91
C ASP A 5 -1.80 9.67 -30.83
N PRO A 6 -1.98 9.71 -32.16
CA PRO A 6 -0.89 9.48 -33.12
C PRO A 6 0.23 10.54 -33.03
N ASP A 7 -0.11 11.74 -32.55
CA ASP A 7 0.81 12.88 -32.45
C ASP A 7 1.40 13.04 -31.03
N HIS A 8 1.09 12.12 -30.11
CA HIS A 8 1.54 12.15 -28.69
C HIS A 8 1.18 13.46 -27.95
N LYS A 9 0.12 14.14 -28.38
CA LYS A 9 -0.28 15.45 -27.83
C LYS A 9 -0.76 15.36 -26.39
N TYR A 10 -1.23 14.18 -25.97
CA TYR A 10 -1.84 13.92 -24.67
C TYR A 10 -1.02 12.93 -23.84
N ILE A 11 0.24 12.68 -24.20
CA ILE A 11 1.11 11.73 -23.48
C ILE A 11 1.21 12.04 -21.99
N THR A 12 1.22 13.31 -21.60
CA THR A 12 1.25 13.74 -20.20
C THR A 12 -0.05 13.51 -19.44
N GLU A 13 -1.15 13.21 -20.15
CA GLU A 13 -2.46 12.91 -19.54
C GLU A 13 -2.62 11.42 -19.24
N TYR A 14 -2.17 10.53 -20.13
CA TYR A 14 -2.33 9.08 -19.97
C TYR A 14 -1.06 8.34 -19.51
N ASN A 15 0.13 8.92 -19.71
CA ASN A 15 1.40 8.32 -19.28
C ASN A 15 1.94 9.05 -18.04
N ARG A 16 1.13 9.08 -16.98
CA ARG A 16 1.49 9.70 -15.70
C ARG A 16 2.03 8.66 -14.74
N TYR A 17 3.04 9.05 -13.96
CA TYR A 17 3.49 8.27 -12.83
C TYR A 17 2.41 8.27 -11.75
N GLY A 18 1.87 7.09 -11.43
CA GLY A 18 0.89 6.92 -10.36
C GLY A 18 1.58 6.61 -9.02
N HIS A 19 1.24 7.36 -7.98
CA HIS A 19 1.61 7.04 -6.61
C HIS A 19 0.55 6.13 -6.00
N VAL A 20 0.94 4.89 -5.65
CA VAL A 20 0.11 3.99 -4.88
C VAL A 20 0.49 4.11 -3.40
N THR A 21 -0.44 4.55 -2.56
CA THR A 21 -0.27 4.63 -1.11
C THR A 21 -1.14 3.57 -0.44
N PHE A 22 -0.50 2.66 0.29
CA PHE A 22 -1.20 1.69 1.12
C PHE A 22 -1.55 2.33 2.45
N LYS A 23 -2.79 2.11 2.91
CA LYS A 23 -3.28 2.58 4.21
C LYS A 23 -3.93 1.42 4.95
N THR A 24 -3.73 1.37 6.26
CA THR A 24 -4.41 0.38 7.09
C THR A 24 -5.93 0.63 7.13
N SER A 25 -6.71 -0.44 7.21
CA SER A 25 -8.17 -0.39 7.34
C SER A 25 -8.66 -1.59 8.14
N SER A 26 -9.65 -1.42 9.00
CA SER A 26 -10.25 -2.52 9.80
C SER A 26 -11.27 -3.36 9.02
N SER A 27 -11.23 -3.33 7.68
CA SER A 27 -12.23 -3.98 6.83
C SER A 27 -11.58 -5.08 6.01
N ASP A 28 -12.21 -6.26 6.00
CA ASP A 28 -11.80 -7.40 5.19
C ASP A 28 -11.84 -7.13 3.66
N LYS A 29 -12.49 -6.03 3.25
CA LYS A 29 -12.57 -5.62 1.84
C LYS A 29 -11.48 -4.61 1.52
N ILE A 30 -10.72 -4.89 0.46
CA ILE A 30 -9.81 -3.92 -0.15
C ILE A 30 -10.65 -2.79 -0.74
N ARG A 31 -10.33 -1.54 -0.37
CA ARG A 31 -10.98 -0.35 -0.93
C ARG A 31 -9.97 0.50 -1.67
N PHE A 32 -10.40 1.04 -2.80
CA PHE A 32 -9.62 1.94 -3.62
C PHE A 32 -10.22 3.33 -3.56
N HIS A 33 -9.36 4.34 -3.41
CA HIS A 33 -9.76 5.74 -3.47
C HIS A 33 -8.72 6.50 -4.27
N SER A 34 -9.15 7.23 -5.30
CA SER A 34 -8.26 8.03 -6.13
C SER A 34 -8.59 9.51 -5.90
N PRO A 35 -7.88 10.20 -4.99
CA PRO A 35 -8.15 11.60 -4.67
C PRO A 35 -7.71 12.54 -5.82
N SER A 36 -6.81 12.09 -6.69
CA SER A 36 -6.34 12.80 -7.87
C SER A 36 -5.90 11.81 -8.95
N PRO A 37 -5.77 12.24 -10.22
CA PRO A 37 -5.45 11.33 -11.35
C PRO A 37 -4.17 10.49 -11.16
N ASP A 38 -3.24 11.00 -10.36
CA ASP A 38 -1.89 10.47 -10.14
C ASP A 38 -1.79 9.71 -8.82
N GLN A 39 -2.87 9.60 -8.05
CA GLN A 39 -2.85 9.02 -6.71
C GLN A 39 -3.89 7.92 -6.58
N LEU A 40 -3.45 6.80 -6.02
CA LEU A 40 -4.30 5.67 -5.66
C LEU A 40 -4.04 5.28 -4.21
N PHE A 41 -5.03 5.45 -3.36
CA PHE A 41 -5.01 4.93 -2.00
C PHE A 41 -5.63 3.55 -1.99
N VAL A 42 -4.88 2.57 -1.49
CA VAL A 42 -5.31 1.20 -1.31
C VAL A 42 -5.45 0.95 0.18
N TYR A 43 -6.69 0.84 0.63
CA TYR A 43 -7.02 0.53 2.01
C TYR A 43 -7.12 -0.98 2.17
N ILE A 44 -6.30 -1.51 3.06
CA ILE A 44 -6.16 -2.95 3.25
C ILE A 44 -6.09 -3.27 4.74
N ASP A 45 -6.75 -4.36 5.14
CA ASP A 45 -6.50 -4.93 6.46
C ASP A 45 -5.09 -5.50 6.50
N PRO A 46 -4.20 -5.02 7.39
CA PRO A 46 -2.84 -5.53 7.47
C PRO A 46 -2.81 -7.03 7.78
N THR A 47 -3.83 -7.57 8.46
CA THR A 47 -3.93 -8.98 8.80
C THR A 47 -4.36 -9.86 7.61
N SER A 48 -4.84 -9.25 6.52
CA SER A 48 -5.30 -9.96 5.33
C SER A 48 -4.24 -10.88 4.72
N ASP A 49 -4.66 -12.06 4.25
CA ASP A 49 -3.78 -13.02 3.58
C ASP A 49 -3.32 -12.54 2.20
N ILE A 50 -3.94 -11.50 1.64
CA ILE A 50 -3.50 -10.93 0.37
C ILE A 50 -2.06 -10.39 0.45
N LEU A 51 -1.63 -9.88 1.61
CA LEU A 51 -0.24 -9.42 1.77
C LEU A 51 0.76 -10.58 1.62
N ASN A 52 0.39 -11.77 2.12
CA ASN A 52 1.19 -12.99 1.93
C ASN A 52 1.22 -13.38 0.44
N LYS A 53 0.09 -13.30 -0.26
CA LYS A 53 0.01 -13.60 -1.71
C LYS A 53 0.81 -12.64 -2.57
N LEU A 54 0.97 -11.40 -2.13
CA LEU A 54 1.82 -10.38 -2.78
C LEU A 54 3.30 -10.55 -2.46
N GLY A 55 3.68 -11.55 -1.65
CA GLY A 55 5.07 -11.78 -1.26
C GLY A 55 5.64 -10.70 -0.35
N ILE A 56 4.78 -9.95 0.36
CA ILE A 56 5.23 -8.91 1.29
C ILE A 56 5.88 -9.59 2.49
N THR A 57 7.16 -9.29 2.72
CA THR A 57 7.96 -9.84 3.83
C THR A 57 8.15 -8.85 4.97
N HIS A 58 8.13 -7.55 4.64
CA HIS A 58 8.36 -6.47 5.60
C HIS A 58 7.35 -5.34 5.39
N ILE A 59 6.96 -4.71 6.49
CA ILE A 59 6.08 -3.56 6.51
C ILE A 59 6.78 -2.44 7.29
N LEU A 60 6.85 -1.25 6.68
CA LEU A 60 7.22 -0.02 7.37
C LEU A 60 5.95 0.65 7.86
N ALA A 61 5.75 0.71 9.17
CA ALA A 61 4.69 1.49 9.78
C ALA A 61 5.22 2.85 10.23
N VAL A 62 4.39 3.88 10.10
CA VAL A 62 4.70 5.26 10.49
C VAL A 62 3.64 5.78 11.47
N ASP A 63 4.08 6.58 12.43
CA ASP A 63 3.22 7.28 13.39
C ASP A 63 2.21 6.34 14.08
N GLU A 64 0.92 6.63 13.98
CA GLU A 64 -0.17 5.92 14.64
C GLU A 64 -0.34 4.48 14.13
N GLU A 65 0.12 4.17 12.91
CA GLU A 65 0.03 2.82 12.37
C GLU A 65 0.90 1.82 13.16
N ILE A 66 1.92 2.28 13.87
CA ILE A 66 2.77 1.43 14.72
C ILE A 66 1.92 0.63 15.72
N ALA A 67 0.90 1.26 16.33
CA ALA A 67 0.01 0.62 17.29
C ALA A 67 -0.83 -0.51 16.67
N VAL A 68 -1.11 -0.46 15.37
CA VAL A 68 -1.87 -1.50 14.66
C VAL A 68 -1.07 -2.80 14.60
N PHE A 69 0.22 -2.70 14.28
CA PHE A 69 1.09 -3.87 14.12
C PHE A 69 1.58 -4.44 15.46
N ASP A 70 1.78 -3.58 16.47
CA ASP A 70 2.23 -4.00 17.81
C ASP A 70 1.26 -4.96 18.50
N ASN A 71 -0.03 -4.83 18.22
CA ASN A 71 -1.07 -5.62 18.86
C ASN A 71 -1.36 -6.97 18.17
N HIS A 72 -0.59 -7.35 17.15
CA HIS A 72 -0.95 -8.48 16.29
C HIS A 72 0.18 -9.50 16.08
N LYS A 73 -0.07 -10.76 16.46
CA LYS A 73 0.92 -11.87 16.46
C LYS A 73 1.49 -12.24 15.08
N LYS A 74 0.86 -11.79 13.99
CA LYS A 74 1.35 -11.99 12.62
C LYS A 74 2.61 -11.15 12.33
N PHE A 75 2.89 -10.13 13.13
CA PHE A 75 3.99 -9.22 12.89
C PHE A 75 5.03 -9.31 14.00
N GLU A 76 6.28 -9.44 13.59
CA GLU A 76 7.43 -9.37 14.48
C GLU A 76 8.10 -8.01 14.27
N LYS A 77 8.15 -7.16 15.30
CA LYS A 77 8.89 -5.89 15.22
C LYS A 77 10.39 -6.19 15.18
N VAL A 78 11.05 -5.81 14.09
CA VAL A 78 12.50 -6.04 13.91
C VAL A 78 13.33 -4.77 14.06
N TYR A 79 12.72 -3.60 13.90
CA TYR A 79 13.40 -2.31 14.06
C TYR A 79 12.43 -1.21 14.48
N ILE A 80 12.92 -0.24 15.27
CA ILE A 80 12.19 0.97 15.64
C ILE A 80 13.14 2.16 15.70
N PHE A 81 12.70 3.29 15.13
CA PHE A 81 13.40 4.56 15.21
C PHE A 81 12.41 5.71 15.12
N LEU A 82 12.33 6.53 16.18
CA LEU A 82 11.38 7.63 16.30
C LEU A 82 9.94 7.15 16.05
N ASN A 83 9.26 7.74 15.07
CA ASN A 83 7.90 7.44 14.66
C ASN A 83 7.83 6.40 13.52
N LYS A 84 8.84 5.53 13.41
CA LYS A 84 8.90 4.49 12.37
C LYS A 84 9.26 3.14 12.96
N ALA A 85 8.59 2.10 12.49
CA ALA A 85 8.92 0.72 12.86
C ALA A 85 8.87 -0.20 11.63
N ILE A 86 9.80 -1.15 11.56
CA ILE A 86 9.80 -2.21 10.56
C ILE A 86 9.31 -3.49 11.22
N TYR A 87 8.33 -4.11 10.59
CA TYR A 87 7.76 -5.39 10.99
C TYR A 87 8.05 -6.45 9.93
N LYS A 88 8.51 -7.61 10.37
CA LYS A 88 8.56 -8.82 9.56
C LYS A 88 7.20 -9.52 9.61
N VAL A 89 6.72 -9.97 8.45
CA VAL A 89 5.46 -10.74 8.35
C VAL A 89 5.76 -12.20 8.62
N ASN A 90 5.15 -12.75 9.67
CA ASN A 90 5.24 -14.18 9.99
C ASN A 90 4.35 -14.93 9.00
N GLN A 91 4.98 -15.53 7.99
CA GLN A 91 4.32 -16.45 7.06
C GLN A 91 4.00 -17.73 7.85
N LYS A 92 2.71 -17.93 8.15
CA LYS A 92 2.18 -19.21 8.62
C LYS A 92 1.80 -20.07 7.42
#